data_AF-A0A357Z3D9-F1
#
_entry.id   AF-A0A357Z3D9-F1
#
_cell.length_a   1.000
_cell.length_b   1.000
_cell.length_c   1.000
_cell.angle_alpha   90.00
_cell.angle_beta   90.00
_cell.angle_gamma   90.00
#
_symmetry.space_group_name_H-M   'P 1'
#
loop_
_entity.id
_entity.type
_entity.pdbx_description
1 polymer ?
#
loop_
_entity_poly.entity_id
_entity_poly.type
_entity_poly.pdbx_seq_one_letter_code
_entity_poly.pdbx_strand_id
1 'polypeptide(L)'
;GYGLYLLSNAGLSFFSYYKKAEVFRYFDGFVISAKEKLLKPDPALYRRLLDRYRLKAEECLFIDDLRENIEGAERVGIKGHCFAGSEELERYLKRSGIL
;
A
#
# COMPACT_ATOMS: atom_id res chain seq x y z
N GLY A 1 16.09 -1.15 7.00
CA GLY A 1 15.41 -0.28 6.01
C GLY A 1 13.92 -0.55 6.03
N TYR A 2 13.13 0.20 5.27
CA TYR A 2 11.68 -0.03 5.14
C TYR A 2 11.41 -0.99 3.98
N GLY A 3 10.46 -1.92 4.15
CA GLY A 3 9.92 -2.71 3.04
C GLY A 3 8.86 -1.90 2.29
N LEU A 4 8.89 -1.93 0.96
CA LEU A 4 7.94 -1.22 0.12
C LEU A 4 7.03 -2.20 -0.60
N TYR A 5 5.72 -2.12 -0.32
CA TYR A 5 4.73 -3.04 -0.88
C TYR A 5 3.63 -2.29 -1.63
N LEU A 6 3.17 -2.86 -2.74
CA LEU A 6 2.07 -2.30 -3.51
C LEU A 6 0.77 -3.02 -3.16
N LEU A 7 -0.23 -2.26 -2.74
CA LEU A 7 -1.60 -2.72 -2.51
C LEU A 7 -2.56 -1.93 -3.40
N SER A 8 -3.01 -2.52 -4.50
CA SER A 8 -3.70 -1.79 -5.57
C SER A 8 -5.01 -2.44 -6.00
N ASN A 9 -6.04 -1.60 -6.19
CA ASN A 9 -7.23 -1.96 -6.93
C ASN A 9 -6.89 -1.94 -8.43
N ALA A 10 -6.50 -3.09 -8.99
CA ALA A 10 -6.09 -3.22 -10.38
C ALA A 10 -6.51 -4.57 -10.98
N GLY A 11 -6.66 -4.59 -12.31
CA GLY A 11 -7.02 -5.79 -13.07
C GLY A 11 -5.86 -6.79 -13.24
N LEU A 12 -6.16 -7.99 -13.74
CA LEU A 12 -5.16 -9.02 -14.03
C LEU A 12 -4.13 -8.59 -15.09
N SER A 13 -4.44 -7.57 -15.90
CA SER A 13 -3.50 -6.96 -16.84
C SER A 13 -2.23 -6.44 -16.15
N PHE A 14 -2.28 -6.11 -14.85
CA PHE A 14 -1.10 -5.75 -14.06
C PHE A 14 0.08 -6.72 -14.28
N PHE A 15 -0.21 -8.03 -14.31
CA PHE A 15 0.80 -9.07 -14.41
C PHE A 15 1.48 -9.15 -15.79
N SER A 16 0.93 -8.50 -16.83
CA SER A 16 1.53 -8.47 -18.17
C SER A 16 2.55 -7.35 -18.35
N TYR A 17 2.50 -6.29 -17.53
CA TYR A 17 3.36 -5.12 -17.69
C TYR A 17 4.23 -4.79 -16.48
N TYR A 18 3.96 -5.28 -15.27
CA TYR A 18 4.74 -4.85 -14.09
C TYR A 18 6.25 -5.13 -14.23
N LYS A 19 6.64 -6.22 -14.92
CA LYS A 19 8.05 -6.54 -15.16
C LYS A 19 8.74 -5.58 -16.14
N LYS A 20 7.98 -4.82 -16.92
CA LYS A 20 8.49 -3.93 -17.97
C LYS A 20 8.75 -2.50 -17.48
N ALA A 21 8.09 -2.08 -16.41
CA ALA A 21 8.24 -0.73 -15.86
C ALA A 21 9.19 -0.73 -14.65
N GLU A 22 10.26 0.08 -14.72
CA GLU A 22 11.32 0.10 -13.70
C GLU A 22 10.81 0.44 -12.29
N VAL A 23 9.75 1.25 -12.18
CA VAL A 23 9.17 1.65 -10.89
C VAL A 23 8.80 0.45 -10.01
N PHE A 24 8.38 -0.67 -10.61
CA PHE A 24 8.00 -1.85 -9.83
C PHE A 24 9.19 -2.60 -9.22
N ARG A 25 10.42 -2.28 -9.62
CA ARG A 25 11.64 -2.88 -9.03
C ARG A 25 11.92 -2.38 -7.62
N TYR A 26 11.34 -1.25 -7.22
CA TYR A 26 11.47 -0.71 -5.87
C TYR A 26 10.57 -1.42 -4.85
N PHE A 27 9.64 -2.26 -5.30
CA PHE A 27 8.67 -2.93 -4.44
C PHE A 27 9.12 -4.36 -4.12
N ASP A 28 9.04 -4.72 -2.84
CA ASP A 28 9.33 -6.06 -2.31
C ASP A 28 8.15 -7.03 -2.54
N GLY A 29 6.96 -6.51 -2.85
CA GLY A 29 5.78 -7.34 -3.06
C GLY A 29 4.55 -6.60 -3.57
N PHE A 30 3.58 -7.39 -4.05
CA PHE A 30 2.36 -6.91 -4.68
C PHE A 30 1.13 -7.68 -4.18
N VAL A 31 0.08 -6.95 -3.83
CA VAL A 31 -1.28 -7.45 -3.63
C VAL A 31 -2.19 -6.69 -4.60
N ILE A 32 -2.79 -7.42 -5.53
CA ILE A 32 -3.58 -6.87 -6.62
C ILE A 32 -5.01 -7.40 -6.49
N SER A 33 -5.98 -6.48 -6.37
CA SER A 33 -7.38 -6.79 -6.06
C SER A 33 -7.98 -7.91 -6.92
N ALA A 34 -7.78 -7.86 -8.25
CA ALA A 34 -8.34 -8.84 -9.16
C ALA A 34 -7.81 -10.27 -8.94
N LYS A 35 -6.57 -10.41 -8.46
CA LYS A 35 -5.99 -11.72 -8.11
C LYS A 35 -6.55 -12.24 -6.79
N GLU A 36 -6.80 -11.36 -5.83
CA GLU A 36 -7.32 -11.73 -4.52
C GLU A 36 -8.85 -11.87 -4.48
N LYS A 37 -9.56 -11.33 -5.48
CA LYS A 37 -11.03 -11.18 -5.49
C LYS A 37 -11.54 -10.39 -4.28
N LEU A 38 -10.76 -9.40 -3.85
CA LEU A 38 -11.02 -8.47 -2.76
C LEU A 38 -10.63 -7.07 -3.25
N LEU A 39 -11.22 -6.00 -2.73
CA LEU A 39 -10.86 -4.62 -3.10
C LEU A 39 -10.74 -3.72 -1.87
N LYS A 40 -9.88 -2.70 -1.94
CA LYS A 40 -9.96 -1.58 -1.00
C LYS A 40 -11.32 -0.87 -1.20
N PRO A 41 -11.98 -0.38 -0.14
CA PRO A 41 -11.49 -0.25 1.23
C PRO A 41 -11.81 -1.44 2.15
N ASP A 42 -12.12 -2.63 1.62
CA ASP A 42 -12.42 -3.81 2.44
C ASP A 42 -11.19 -4.22 3.30
N PRO A 43 -11.33 -4.28 4.64
CA PRO A 43 -10.28 -4.74 5.56
C PRO A 43 -9.59 -6.05 5.17
N ALA A 44 -10.32 -6.96 4.48
CA ALA A 44 -9.80 -8.24 4.06
C ALA A 44 -8.59 -8.13 3.13
N LEU A 45 -8.54 -7.12 2.25
CA LEU A 45 -7.41 -6.95 1.33
C LEU A 45 -6.15 -6.45 2.06
N TYR A 46 -6.30 -5.58 3.05
CA TYR A 46 -5.19 -5.12 3.89
C TYR A 46 -4.63 -6.26 4.75
N ARG A 47 -5.50 -7.05 5.39
CA ARG A 47 -5.06 -8.25 6.13
C ARG A 47 -4.33 -9.25 5.23
N ARG A 48 -4.80 -9.43 3.99
CA ARG A 48 -4.12 -10.27 3.00
C ARG A 48 -2.68 -9.81 2.72
N LEU A 49 -2.42 -8.50 2.69
CA LEU A 49 -1.07 -7.95 2.57
C LEU A 49 -0.23 -8.30 3.80
N LEU A 50 -0.75 -8.00 5.00
CA LEU A 50 -0.06 -8.24 6.27
C LEU A 50 0.32 -9.72 6.43
N ASP A 51 -0.63 -10.63 6.19
CA ASP A 51 -0.44 -12.07 6.32
C ASP A 51 0.58 -12.60 5.30
N ARG A 52 0.47 -12.19 4.03
CA ARG A 52 1.34 -12.65 2.93
C ARG A 52 2.80 -12.33 3.19
N TYR A 53 3.06 -11.13 3.72
CA TYR A 53 4.41 -10.62 3.92
C TYR A 53 4.86 -10.63 5.38
N ARG A 54 4.04 -11.20 6.28
CA ARG A 54 4.30 -11.29 7.73
C ARG A 54 4.61 -9.93 8.35
N LEU A 55 3.85 -8.92 7.95
CA LEU A 55 3.99 -7.55 8.43
C LEU A 55 3.13 -7.34 9.67
N LYS A 56 3.61 -6.52 10.60
CA LYS A 56 2.80 -6.03 11.71
C LYS A 56 2.11 -4.73 11.31
N ALA A 57 0.81 -4.62 11.57
CA ALA A 57 0.01 -3.48 11.15
C ALA A 57 0.54 -2.17 11.77
N GLU A 58 0.90 -2.22 13.06
CA GLU A 58 1.42 -1.10 13.83
C GLU A 58 2.80 -0.61 13.36
N GLU A 59 3.51 -1.40 12.56
CA GLU A 59 4.80 -1.04 11.94
C GLU A 59 4.63 -0.56 10.48
N CYS A 60 3.39 -0.50 9.97
CA CYS A 60 3.09 -0.15 8.58
C CYS A 60 2.54 1.29 8.44
N LEU A 61 2.90 1.92 7.31
CA LEU A 61 2.29 3.14 6.80
C LEU A 61 1.67 2.85 5.43
N PHE A 62 0.38 3.13 5.26
CA PHE A 62 -0.33 3.05 3.99
C PHE A 62 -0.57 4.44 3.41
N ILE A 63 -0.18 4.62 2.15
CA ILE A 63 -0.31 5.88 1.41
C ILE A 63 -1.22 5.63 0.21
N ASP A 64 -2.29 6.42 0.10
CA ASP A 64 -3.30 6.34 -0.96
C ASP A 64 -3.98 7.70 -1.11
N ASP A 65 -4.45 8.04 -2.30
CA ASP A 65 -5.10 9.32 -2.59
C ASP A 65 -6.58 9.35 -2.16
N LEU A 66 -7.20 8.18 -1.95
CA LEU A 66 -8.59 8.09 -1.53
C LEU A 66 -8.73 7.94 -0.01
N ARG A 67 -9.42 8.89 0.62
CA ARG A 67 -9.70 8.88 2.07
C ARG A 67 -10.34 7.58 2.54
N GLU A 68 -11.27 7.03 1.78
CA GLU A 68 -11.93 5.75 2.12
C GLU A 68 -10.93 4.59 2.22
N ASN A 69 -9.90 4.57 1.37
CA ASN A 69 -8.86 3.55 1.42
C ASN A 69 -7.95 3.72 2.64
N ILE A 70 -7.72 4.96 3.07
CA ILE A 70 -6.98 5.26 4.31
C ILE A 70 -7.77 4.73 5.52
N GLU A 71 -9.07 5.01 5.59
CA GLU A 71 -9.93 4.49 6.66
C GLU A 71 -9.99 2.96 6.68
N GLY A 72 -9.99 2.31 5.51
CA GLY A 72 -9.91 0.85 5.39
C GLY A 72 -8.64 0.25 6.01
N ALA A 73 -7.49 0.92 5.79
CA ALA A 73 -6.21 0.54 6.39
C ALA A 73 -6.20 0.75 7.92
N GLU A 74 -6.71 1.89 8.39
CA GLU A 74 -6.75 2.23 9.81
C GLU A 74 -7.61 1.25 10.62
N ARG A 75 -8.71 0.75 10.04
CA ARG A 75 -9.57 -0.29 10.65
C ARG A 75 -8.84 -1.62 10.92
N VAL A 76 -7.69 -1.87 10.30
CA VAL A 76 -6.86 -3.05 10.55
C VAL A 76 -5.57 -2.72 11.30
N GLY A 77 -5.45 -1.50 11.83
CA GLY A 77 -4.31 -1.05 12.63
C GLY A 77 -3.12 -0.51 11.83
N ILE A 78 -3.26 -0.32 10.51
CA ILE A 78 -2.20 0.29 9.69
C ILE A 78 -2.34 1.81 9.77
N LYS A 79 -1.23 2.53 10.00
CA LYS A 79 -1.23 3.99 9.96
C LYS A 79 -1.51 4.46 8.53
N GLY A 80 -2.44 5.39 8.37
CA GLY A 80 -2.81 5.94 7.06
C GLY A 80 -2.25 7.35 6.78
N HIS A 81 -1.91 7.64 5.53
CA HIS A 81 -1.65 9.00 5.04
C HIS A 81 -2.35 9.21 3.69
N CYS A 82 -3.32 10.14 3.66
CA CYS A 82 -4.03 10.51 2.44
C CYS A 82 -3.12 11.37 1.57
N PHE A 83 -2.73 10.87 0.40
CA PHE A 83 -1.79 11.55 -0.49
C PHE A 83 -2.44 12.77 -1.14
N ALA A 84 -1.81 13.93 -0.99
CA ALA A 84 -2.24 15.19 -1.62
C ALA A 84 -1.09 15.94 -2.33
N GLY A 85 0.04 15.27 -2.58
CA GLY A 85 1.18 15.81 -3.33
C GLY A 85 2.52 15.36 -2.77
N SER A 86 3.55 15.33 -3.63
CA SER A 86 4.89 14.86 -3.29
C SER A 86 5.55 15.69 -2.19
N GLU A 87 5.45 17.02 -2.26
CA GLU A 87 6.04 17.92 -1.26
C GLU A 87 5.41 17.76 0.13
N GLU A 88 4.11 17.50 0.20
CA GLU A 88 3.43 17.24 1.47
C GLU A 88 3.84 15.89 2.04
N LEU A 89 3.83 14.84 1.20
CA LEU A 89 4.25 13.51 1.61
C LEU A 89 5.69 13.51 2.11
N GLU A 90 6.61 14.16 1.39
CA GLU A 90 8.02 14.25 1.81
C GLU A 90 8.16 14.93 3.17
N ARG A 91 7.44 16.04 3.39
CA ARG A 91 7.42 16.72 4.70
C ARG A 91 6.85 15.82 5.81
N TYR A 92 5.80 15.05 5.51
CA TYR A 92 5.22 14.10 6.45
C TYR A 92 6.19 12.96 6.81
N LEU A 93 6.87 12.39 5.81
CA LEU A 93 7.84 11.31 6.00
C LEU A 93 9.04 11.77 6.82
N LYS A 94 9.57 12.97 6.57
CA LYS A 94 10.64 13.58 7.37
C LYS A 94 10.23 13.76 8.84
N ARG A 95 9.04 14.32 9.09
CA ARG A 95 8.52 14.48 10.46
C ARG A 95 8.26 13.14 11.16
N SER A 96 8.04 12.07 10.40
CA SER A 96 7.79 10.72 10.93
C SER A 96 9.07 9.89 11.10
N GLY A 97 10.25 10.43 10.77
CA GLY A 97 11.54 9.71 10.86
C GLY A 97 11.71 8.60 9.82
N ILE A 98 10.97 8.67 8.70
CA ILE A 98 11.04 7.70 7.61
C ILE A 98 12.06 8.13 6.53
N LEU A 99 12.17 9.44 6.30
CA LEU A 99 13.18 10.10 5.47
C LEU A 99 14.05 11.01 6.34
#